data_AF-X0X8Y4-F1
#
_entry.id   AF-X0X8Y4-F1
#
_cell.length_a   1.000
_cell.length_b   1.000
_cell.length_c   1.000
_cell.angle_alpha   90.00
_cell.angle_beta   90.00
_cell.angle_gamma   90.00
#
_symmetry.space_group_name_H-M   'P 1'
#
loop_
_entity.id
_entity.type
_entity.pdbx_description
1 polymer ?
#
loop_
_entity_poly.entity_id
_entity_poly.type
_entity_poly.pdbx_seq_one_letter_code
_entity_poly.pdbx_strand_id
1 'polypeptide(L)'
;TGVVIAGPRNIEYGGFLTTIEVMKELRESKNFTPTNTVIGVVATDASLSKEEVSKVAQMTHDGLARAIRPAHTMFDGDAIFTLATGRGEQEDVTLIGSIAAELAATAIVRAVREAEGLCGIPAARDVR
;
A
#
# COMPACT_ATOMS: atom_id res chain seq x y z
N THR A 1 14.54 -3.34 6.54
CA THR A 1 13.08 -3.33 6.29
C THR A 1 12.36 -3.82 7.54
N GLY A 2 11.07 -3.54 7.71
CA GLY A 2 10.28 -4.09 8.83
C GLY A 2 10.03 -3.16 10.03
N VAL A 3 10.42 -1.88 9.97
CA VAL A 3 10.03 -0.88 10.98
C VAL A 3 8.62 -0.38 10.66
N VAL A 4 7.74 -0.35 11.66
CA VAL A 4 6.41 0.25 11.53
C VAL A 4 6.54 1.76 11.60
N ILE A 5 6.11 2.44 10.53
CA ILE A 5 6.17 3.91 10.43
C ILE A 5 4.80 4.57 10.49
N ALA A 6 3.72 3.79 10.39
CA ALA A 6 2.33 4.20 10.58
C ALA A 6 1.48 2.96 10.86
N GLY A 7 0.37 3.14 11.57
CA GLY A 7 -0.55 2.07 11.92
C GLY A 7 -1.42 2.43 13.12
N PRO A 8 -2.05 1.44 13.78
CA PRO A 8 -2.74 1.66 15.04
C PRO A 8 -1.80 2.32 16.06
N ARG A 9 -2.26 3.37 16.73
CA ARG A 9 -1.46 4.10 17.72
C ARG A 9 -1.31 3.31 19.00
N ASN A 10 -0.10 3.26 19.54
CA ASN A 10 0.13 2.77 20.89
C ASN A 10 -0.09 3.92 21.89
N ILE A 11 -1.22 3.91 22.59
CA ILE A 11 -1.59 5.01 23.51
C ILE A 11 -0.74 4.98 24.79
N GLU A 12 -0.23 3.80 25.18
CA GLU A 12 0.52 3.62 26.43
C GLU A 12 1.99 4.02 26.28
N TYR A 13 2.62 3.65 25.16
CA TYR A 13 4.07 3.83 24.97
C TYR A 13 4.45 4.79 23.84
N GLY A 14 3.48 5.37 23.12
CA GLY A 14 3.75 6.18 21.93
C GLY A 14 4.10 5.35 20.69
N GLY A 15 4.14 6.00 19.52
CA GLY A 15 4.38 5.33 18.24
C GLY A 15 3.23 4.41 17.77
N PHE A 16 3.61 3.34 17.05
CA PHE A 16 2.68 2.48 16.31
C PHE A 16 2.78 1.01 16.71
N LEU A 17 1.63 0.36 16.76
CA LEU A 17 1.50 -1.09 16.91
C LEU A 17 1.54 -1.78 15.53
N THR A 18 1.98 -3.03 15.52
CA THR A 18 1.81 -3.92 14.37
C THR A 18 0.40 -4.50 14.35
N THR A 19 -0.39 -4.19 13.32
CA THR A 19 -1.78 -4.67 13.19
C THR A 19 -1.89 -6.19 13.31
N ILE A 20 -0.96 -6.94 12.73
CA ILE A 20 -1.00 -8.41 12.78
C ILE A 20 -0.83 -8.98 14.20
N GLU A 21 -0.01 -8.35 15.05
CA GLU A 21 0.17 -8.82 16.43
C GLU A 21 -1.06 -8.46 17.26
N VAL A 22 -1.61 -7.26 17.07
CA VAL A 22 -2.89 -6.85 17.65
C VAL A 22 -4.00 -7.83 17.25
N MET A 23 -4.09 -8.23 15.97
CA MET A 23 -5.08 -9.21 15.51
C MET A 23 -4.91 -10.60 16.11
N LYS A 24 -3.67 -11.05 16.37
CA LYS A 24 -3.42 -12.35 17.02
C LYS A 24 -3.91 -12.38 18.47
N GLU A 25 -3.78 -11.26 19.17
CA GLU A 25 -4.23 -11.11 20.56
C GLU A 25 -5.75 -10.93 20.64
N LEU A 26 -6.36 -10.21 19.69
CA LEU A 26 -7.79 -9.89 19.64
C LEU A 26 -8.69 -11.03 19.14
N ARG A 27 -8.33 -12.31 19.36
CA ARG A 27 -9.03 -13.50 18.83
C ARG A 27 -10.55 -13.55 19.06
N GLU A 28 -11.12 -12.70 19.93
CA GLU A 28 -12.56 -12.64 20.22
C GLU A 28 -13.21 -11.23 20.21
N SER A 29 -12.58 -10.19 19.65
CA SER A 29 -13.23 -8.86 19.64
C SER A 29 -14.29 -8.72 18.54
N LYS A 30 -15.57 -8.88 18.89
CA LYS A 30 -16.73 -8.73 17.99
C LYS A 30 -17.00 -7.31 17.44
N ASN A 31 -16.22 -6.31 17.84
CA ASN A 31 -16.45 -4.89 17.51
C ASN A 31 -15.38 -4.25 16.62
N PHE A 32 -14.49 -5.05 16.01
CA PHE A 32 -13.47 -4.54 15.11
C PHE A 32 -13.89 -4.74 13.65
N THR A 33 -14.50 -3.71 13.06
CA THR A 33 -14.81 -3.65 11.62
C THR A 33 -14.17 -2.43 10.95
N PRO A 34 -12.85 -2.22 11.04
CA PRO A 34 -12.22 -1.14 10.29
C PRO A 34 -12.21 -1.48 8.81
N THR A 35 -12.83 -0.62 8.00
CA THR A 35 -12.69 -0.64 6.55
C THR A 35 -11.50 0.24 6.19
N ASN A 36 -10.46 -0.34 5.58
CA ASN A 36 -9.36 0.42 4.99
C ASN A 36 -9.37 0.19 3.48
N THR A 37 -8.59 0.94 2.70
CA THR A 37 -8.57 0.81 1.24
C THR A 37 -7.35 1.53 0.66
N VAL A 38 -6.59 0.87 -0.19
CA VAL A 38 -5.59 1.52 -1.05
C VAL A 38 -6.11 1.61 -2.48
N ILE A 39 -6.19 2.83 -3.02
CA ILE A 39 -6.49 3.05 -4.43
C ILE A 39 -5.27 3.72 -5.06
N GLY A 40 -4.73 3.12 -6.12
CA GLY A 40 -3.49 3.57 -6.73
C GLY A 40 -3.49 3.49 -8.25
N VAL A 41 -2.57 4.24 -8.86
CA VAL A 41 -2.33 4.22 -10.30
C VAL A 41 -0.84 3.98 -10.56
N VAL A 42 -0.55 3.09 -11.51
CA VAL A 42 0.76 2.97 -12.14
C VAL A 42 0.67 3.49 -13.56
N ALA A 43 1.57 4.37 -13.96
CA ALA A 43 1.61 4.91 -15.31
C ALA A 43 2.99 4.68 -15.94
N THR A 44 3.00 4.23 -17.19
CA THR A 44 4.20 4.03 -18.00
C THR A 44 3.99 4.54 -19.42
N ASP A 45 5.07 4.90 -20.11
CA ASP A 45 5.06 5.23 -21.53
C ASP A 45 5.28 4.02 -22.44
N ALA A 46 5.75 2.90 -21.90
CA ALA A 46 5.95 1.65 -22.62
C ALA A 46 4.73 1.25 -23.47
N SER A 47 5.00 0.66 -24.63
CA SER A 47 3.99 -0.01 -25.44
C SER A 47 3.66 -1.35 -24.78
N LEU A 48 2.43 -1.50 -24.30
CA LEU A 48 1.92 -2.71 -23.67
C LEU A 48 0.52 -3.04 -24.18
N SER A 49 0.25 -4.32 -24.41
CA SER A 49 -1.08 -4.86 -24.63
C SER A 49 -1.98 -4.69 -23.39
N LYS A 50 -3.29 -4.86 -23.58
CA LYS A 50 -4.26 -4.78 -22.49
C LYS A 50 -4.00 -5.84 -21.41
N GLU A 51 -3.59 -7.02 -21.84
CA GLU A 51 -3.27 -8.17 -20.99
C GLU A 51 -2.01 -7.90 -20.16
N GLU A 52 -0.97 -7.32 -20.79
CA GLU A 52 0.26 -6.93 -20.09
C GLU A 52 0.01 -5.81 -19.07
N VAL A 53 -0.78 -4.79 -19.43
CA VAL A 53 -1.18 -3.72 -18.49
C VAL A 53 -1.93 -4.30 -17.28
N SER A 54 -2.85 -5.24 -17.52
CA SER A 54 -3.56 -5.95 -16.45
C SER A 54 -2.59 -6.75 -15.57
N LYS A 55 -1.59 -7.39 -16.18
CA LYS A 55 -0.58 -8.13 -15.43
C LYS A 55 0.29 -7.23 -14.57
N VAL A 56 0.70 -6.06 -15.06
CA VAL A 56 1.43 -5.06 -14.27
C VAL A 56 0.59 -4.59 -13.08
N ALA A 57 -0.72 -4.36 -13.25
CA ALA A 57 -1.61 -4.01 -12.14
C ALA A 57 -1.62 -5.10 -11.06
N GLN A 58 -1.73 -6.37 -11.45
CA GLN A 58 -1.66 -7.50 -10.53
C GLN A 58 -0.32 -7.55 -9.78
N MET A 59 0.81 -7.40 -10.48
CA MET A 59 2.14 -7.44 -9.86
C MET A 59 2.37 -6.27 -8.90
N THR A 60 1.76 -5.11 -9.18
CA THR A 60 1.88 -3.92 -8.33
C THR A 60 1.33 -4.16 -6.91
N HIS A 61 0.35 -5.05 -6.76
CA HIS A 61 -0.18 -5.44 -5.45
C HIS A 61 0.88 -6.09 -4.54
N ASP A 62 1.94 -6.70 -5.10
CA ASP A 62 3.08 -7.16 -4.28
C ASP A 62 3.77 -5.98 -3.57
N GLY A 63 3.76 -4.80 -4.16
CA GLY A 63 4.23 -3.56 -3.54
C GLY A 63 3.40 -3.14 -2.33
N LEU A 64 2.07 -3.28 -2.42
CA LEU A 64 1.17 -3.05 -1.29
C LEU A 64 1.51 -4.02 -0.15
N ALA A 65 1.62 -5.31 -0.44
CA ALA A 65 1.94 -6.33 0.57
C ALA A 65 3.34 -6.14 1.21
N ARG A 66 4.29 -5.53 0.52
CA ARG A 66 5.61 -5.18 1.07
C ARG A 66 5.57 -3.98 2.03
N ALA A 67 4.68 -3.01 1.79
CA ALA A 67 4.59 -1.78 2.56
C ALA A 67 3.50 -1.79 3.65
N ILE A 68 2.48 -2.62 3.49
CA ILE A 68 1.28 -2.67 4.33
C ILE A 68 1.11 -4.09 4.87
N ARG A 69 0.88 -4.22 6.18
CA ARG A 69 0.79 -5.52 6.84
C ARG A 69 -0.25 -5.54 7.98
N PRO A 70 -1.35 -6.33 7.85
CA PRO A 70 -1.75 -7.06 6.65
C PRO A 70 -2.26 -6.11 5.54
N ALA A 71 -2.10 -6.53 4.28
CA ALA A 71 -2.81 -5.98 3.12
C ALA A 71 -3.83 -7.01 2.61
N HIS A 72 -4.75 -6.61 1.72
CA HIS A 72 -5.69 -7.54 1.09
C HIS A 72 -6.62 -8.29 2.04
N THR A 73 -7.00 -7.67 3.15
CA THR A 73 -7.97 -8.27 4.06
C THR A 73 -9.38 -8.20 3.48
N MET A 74 -10.31 -8.97 4.04
CA MET A 74 -11.74 -8.89 3.66
C MET A 74 -12.39 -7.53 3.95
N PHE A 75 -11.69 -6.64 4.65
CA PHE A 75 -12.14 -5.29 4.97
C PHE A 75 -11.52 -4.23 4.06
N ASP A 76 -10.66 -4.65 3.12
CA ASP A 76 -9.94 -3.77 2.21
C ASP A 76 -10.59 -3.70 0.83
N GLY A 77 -10.71 -2.49 0.30
CA GLY A 77 -11.14 -2.19 -1.07
C GLY A 77 -9.99 -1.97 -2.03
N ASP A 78 -8.88 -2.69 -1.89
CA ASP A 78 -7.63 -2.42 -2.60
C ASP A 78 -7.80 -2.50 -4.14
N ALA A 79 -7.44 -1.42 -4.84
CA ALA A 79 -7.58 -1.31 -6.28
C ALA A 79 -6.38 -0.60 -6.92
N ILE A 80 -5.73 -1.26 -7.89
CA ILE A 80 -4.66 -0.67 -8.70
C ILE A 80 -5.10 -0.59 -10.16
N PHE A 81 -4.93 0.59 -10.74
CA PHE A 81 -5.13 0.83 -12.18
C PHE A 81 -3.77 1.05 -12.83
N THR A 82 -3.51 0.34 -13.94
CA THR A 82 -2.29 0.57 -14.73
C THR A 82 -2.65 1.26 -16.04
N LEU A 83 -1.86 2.26 -16.41
CA LEU A 83 -1.97 3.02 -17.64
C LEU A 83 -0.67 2.91 -18.43
N ALA A 84 -0.77 2.55 -19.70
CA ALA A 84 0.35 2.57 -20.65
C ALA A 84 0.00 3.53 -21.78
N THR A 85 0.81 4.57 -21.98
CA THR A 85 0.52 5.58 -23.03
C THR A 85 0.90 5.12 -24.44
N GLY A 86 1.72 4.06 -24.56
CA GLY A 86 2.14 3.50 -25.85
C GLY A 86 3.03 4.41 -26.68
N ARG A 87 3.71 5.37 -26.04
CA ARG A 87 4.61 6.32 -26.72
C ARG A 87 6.06 5.83 -26.77
N GLY A 88 6.42 4.91 -25.88
CA GLY A 88 7.73 4.25 -25.81
C GLY A 88 7.76 2.91 -26.55
N GLU A 89 8.86 2.19 -26.38
CA GLU A 89 9.08 0.88 -27.01
C GLU A 89 8.31 -0.24 -26.29
N GLN A 90 8.23 -1.41 -26.93
CA GLN A 90 7.73 -2.63 -26.29
C GLN A 90 8.79 -3.11 -25.29
N GLU A 91 8.35 -3.43 -24.08
CA GLU A 91 9.22 -3.78 -22.96
C GLU A 91 8.78 -5.09 -22.30
N ASP A 92 9.67 -5.70 -21.53
CA ASP A 92 9.32 -6.90 -20.74
C ASP A 92 8.35 -6.55 -19.62
N VAL A 93 7.13 -7.10 -19.71
CA VAL A 93 6.08 -6.96 -18.70
C VAL A 93 6.54 -7.36 -17.29
N THR A 94 7.44 -8.33 -17.18
CA THR A 94 7.98 -8.80 -15.89
C THR A 94 8.86 -7.73 -15.27
N LEU A 95 9.70 -7.08 -16.07
CA LEU A 95 10.55 -5.99 -15.63
C LEU A 95 9.71 -4.81 -15.17
N ILE A 96 8.76 -4.35 -16.00
CA ILE A 96 7.87 -3.23 -15.68
C ILE A 96 7.06 -3.54 -14.42
N GLY A 97 6.44 -4.72 -14.33
CA GLY A 97 5.65 -5.11 -13.18
C GLY A 97 6.46 -5.20 -11.88
N SER A 98 7.71 -5.66 -11.96
CA SER A 98 8.61 -5.74 -10.80
C SER A 98 9.00 -4.36 -10.29
N ILE A 99 9.33 -3.45 -11.20
CA ILE A 99 9.62 -2.05 -10.88
C ILE A 99 8.36 -1.36 -10.33
N ALA A 100 7.20 -1.60 -10.94
CA ALA A 100 5.92 -1.05 -10.46
C ALA A 100 5.62 -1.46 -9.02
N ALA A 101 5.85 -2.72 -8.65
CA ALA A 101 5.70 -3.19 -7.28
C ALA A 101 6.67 -2.49 -6.31
N GLU A 102 7.94 -2.30 -6.70
CA GLU A 102 8.92 -1.55 -5.89
C GLU A 102 8.53 -0.08 -5.72
N LEU A 103 8.11 0.57 -6.80
CA LEU A 103 7.67 1.96 -6.80
C LEU A 103 6.39 2.15 -6.01
N ALA A 104 5.45 1.20 -6.04
CA ALA A 104 4.24 1.26 -5.22
C ALA A 104 4.56 1.22 -3.72
N ALA A 105 5.46 0.33 -3.29
CA ALA A 105 5.92 0.30 -1.90
C ALA A 105 6.58 1.63 -1.51
N THR A 106 7.42 2.18 -2.39
CA THR A 106 8.08 3.47 -2.19
C THR A 106 7.08 4.62 -2.11
N ALA A 107 6.07 4.64 -2.98
CA ALA A 107 5.01 5.65 -3.01
C ALA A 107 4.17 5.62 -1.73
N ILE A 108 3.84 4.44 -1.20
CA ILE A 108 3.13 4.29 0.08
C ILE A 108 3.96 4.86 1.22
N VAL A 109 5.24 4.51 1.32
CA VAL A 109 6.14 5.04 2.36
C VAL A 109 6.25 6.57 2.26
N ARG A 110 6.33 7.10 1.03
CA ARG A 110 6.33 8.55 0.80
C ARG A 110 5.01 9.17 1.25
N ALA A 111 3.86 8.60 0.89
CA ALA A 111 2.55 9.11 1.30
C ALA A 111 2.43 9.23 2.83
N VAL A 112 2.89 8.21 3.57
CA VAL A 112 2.92 8.23 5.03
C VAL A 112 3.80 9.36 5.58
N ARG A 113 4.97 9.60 4.99
CA ARG A 113 5.93 10.62 5.44
C ARG A 113 5.48 12.05 5.13
N GLU A 114 4.82 12.23 3.99
CA GLU A 114 4.35 13.54 3.53
C GLU A 114 2.98 13.92 4.11
N ALA A 115 2.24 12.97 4.70
CA ALA A 115 0.94 13.23 5.29
C ALA A 115 1.01 14.30 6.40
N GLU A 116 -0.04 15.11 6.51
CA GLU A 116 -0.21 16.08 7.58
C GLU A 116 -1.40 15.69 8.47
N GLY A 117 -1.33 16.05 9.75
CA GLY A 117 -2.44 15.83 10.66
C GLY A 117 -3.67 16.64 10.23
N LEU A 118 -4.85 16.05 10.34
CA LEU A 118 -6.12 16.66 9.95
C LEU A 118 -7.22 16.30 10.94
N CYS A 119 -8.02 17.30 11.33
CA CYS A 119 -9.20 17.11 12.20
C CYS A 119 -8.91 16.33 13.50
N GLY A 120 -7.75 16.56 14.12
CA GLY A 120 -7.33 15.88 15.36
C GLY A 120 -6.77 14.47 15.15
N ILE A 121 -6.63 14.02 13.90
CA ILE A 121 -5.92 12.79 13.54
C ILE A 121 -4.47 13.18 13.21
N PRO A 122 -3.48 12.72 13.99
CA PRO A 122 -2.07 13.05 13.75
C PRO A 122 -1.53 12.29 12.53
N ALA A 123 -0.59 12.90 11.81
CA ALA A 123 0.23 12.21 10.83
C ALA A 123 1.35 11.41 11.51
N ALA A 124 2.02 10.55 10.74
CA ALA A 124 3.14 9.74 11.24
C ALA A 124 4.25 10.58 11.89
N ARG A 125 4.54 11.76 11.32
CA ARG A 125 5.54 12.69 11.85
C ARG A 125 5.16 13.37 13.17
N ASP A 126 3.88 13.36 13.52
CA ASP A 126 3.36 13.98 14.74
C ASP A 126 3.36 12.99 15.93
N VAL A 127 3.43 11.69 15.64
CA VAL A 127 3.45 10.62 16.63
C VAL A 127 4.90 10.16 16.81
N ARG A 128 5.58 10.74 17.81
CA ARG A 128 6.90 10.26 18.26
C ARG A 128 6.77 9.13 19.26
#